data_AF-A0AAV8FDA8-F1
#
_entry.id   AF-A0AAV8FDA8-F1
#
_cell.length_a   1.000
_cell.length_b   1.000
_cell.length_c   1.000
_cell.angle_alpha   90.00
_cell.angle_beta   90.00
_cell.angle_gamma   90.00
#
_symmetry.space_group_name_H-M   'P 1'
#
loop_
_entity.id
_entity.type
_entity.pdbx_description
1 polymer ?
#
loop_
_entity_poly.entity_id
_entity_poly.type
_entity_poly.pdbx_seq_one_letter_code
_entity_poly.pdbx_strand_id
1 'polypeptide(L)'
;MKEELEEYMNYDVGDICKDDWKLAQKLMVHGCDPLPRRRCFSVAPKLYTRPYPINESIWKLPDDRNVRWSQYKCKNFTCLARNSTGKGFFKCTDCFNLTHHELPRWIKSIYVYPNSNLTSDFLIQDILGLKPGEIRIGLDFSVGTGTFAARMRDFNVTIISATINLGAPFSEMIALRGLVPLYLTVNQRVPFFDNTLDIIHTTRFLDGWIDIVLLDFILYDWDRVLRPGGLLWIDSFFCMKEDIDDYLEVFNMLRYKKHKWVVVPKIDKDGNEVFFSAVLEKPPRPF
;
A
#
# COMPACT_ATOMS: atom_id res chain seq x y z
N MET A 1 -14.01 15.78 -16.51
CA MET A 1 -14.76 15.30 -15.33
C MET A 1 -16.24 15.06 -15.62
N LYS A 2 -17.05 16.05 -15.99
CA LYS A 2 -18.49 15.81 -16.28
C LYS A 2 -18.71 14.79 -17.41
N GLU A 3 -18.09 15.01 -18.57
CA GLU A 3 -18.21 14.11 -19.73
C GLU A 3 -17.73 12.69 -19.41
N GLU A 4 -16.62 12.58 -18.67
CA GLU A 4 -16.05 11.29 -18.22
C GLU A 4 -16.99 10.55 -17.25
N LEU A 5 -17.68 11.29 -16.37
CA LEU A 5 -18.66 10.72 -15.46
C LEU A 5 -19.92 10.27 -16.21
N GLU A 6 -20.36 11.06 -17.20
CA GLU A 6 -21.46 10.69 -18.10
C GLU A 6 -21.11 9.44 -18.92
N GLU A 7 -19.87 9.33 -19.42
CA GLU A 7 -19.36 8.13 -20.10
C GLU A 7 -19.35 6.91 -19.17
N TYR A 8 -18.87 7.06 -17.93
CA TYR A 8 -18.84 5.99 -16.91
C TYR A 8 -20.25 5.51 -16.54
N MET A 9 -21.22 6.43 -16.53
CA MET A 9 -22.62 6.15 -16.21
C MET A 9 -23.48 5.78 -17.43
N ASN A 10 -22.87 5.71 -18.63
CA ASN A 10 -23.55 5.30 -19.85
C ASN A 10 -23.54 3.77 -20.00
N TYR A 11 -24.59 3.15 -19.49
CA TYR A 11 -24.85 1.70 -19.55
C TYR A 11 -26.35 1.42 -19.55
N ASP A 12 -26.74 0.26 -20.06
CA ASP A 12 -28.11 -0.24 -19.96
C ASP A 12 -28.29 -1.06 -18.67
N VAL A 13 -29.43 -0.86 -18.01
CA VAL A 13 -29.75 -1.57 -16.76
C VAL A 13 -29.84 -3.07 -17.00
N GLY A 14 -29.07 -3.85 -16.25
CA GLY A 14 -29.02 -5.31 -16.38
C GLY A 14 -28.07 -5.81 -17.47
N ASP A 15 -27.43 -4.93 -18.23
CA ASP A 15 -26.40 -5.33 -19.20
C ASP A 15 -25.01 -5.44 -18.53
N ILE A 16 -24.00 -5.82 -19.31
CA ILE A 16 -22.59 -5.86 -18.92
C ILE A 16 -22.01 -4.44 -18.96
N CYS A 17 -21.37 -3.99 -17.88
CA CYS A 17 -20.67 -2.70 -17.87
C CYS A 17 -19.52 -2.70 -18.88
N LYS A 18 -19.14 -1.53 -19.40
CA LYS A 18 -17.92 -1.38 -20.20
C LYS A 18 -16.68 -1.79 -19.38
N ASP A 19 -15.63 -2.23 -20.07
CA ASP A 19 -14.32 -2.45 -19.46
C ASP A 19 -13.58 -1.13 -19.24
N ASP A 20 -14.07 -0.35 -18.29
CA ASP A 20 -13.72 1.06 -18.08
C ASP A 20 -13.09 1.33 -16.71
N TRP A 21 -12.45 0.32 -16.09
CA TRP A 21 -11.85 0.48 -14.76
C TRP A 21 -10.78 1.60 -14.71
N LYS A 22 -10.11 1.89 -15.83
CA LYS A 22 -9.18 3.03 -15.94
C LYS A 22 -9.90 4.37 -15.85
N LEU A 23 -11.06 4.49 -16.49
CA LEU A 23 -11.91 5.68 -16.40
C LEU A 23 -12.42 5.85 -14.97
N ALA A 24 -12.87 4.76 -14.35
CA ALA A 24 -13.28 4.73 -12.95
C ALA A 24 -12.14 5.21 -12.02
N GLN A 25 -10.95 4.64 -12.15
CA GLN A 25 -9.78 5.06 -11.36
C GLN A 25 -9.39 6.52 -11.62
N LYS A 26 -9.47 6.97 -12.87
CA LYS A 26 -9.20 8.38 -13.23
C LYS A 26 -10.18 9.32 -12.52
N LEU A 27 -11.47 9.02 -12.56
CA LEU A 27 -12.51 9.76 -11.85
C LEU A 27 -12.24 9.79 -10.33
N MET A 28 -11.88 8.65 -9.73
CA MET A 28 -11.53 8.55 -8.30
C MET A 28 -10.34 9.42 -7.93
N VAL A 29 -9.24 9.38 -8.71
CA VAL A 29 -8.04 10.17 -8.48
C VAL A 29 -8.33 11.67 -8.58
N HIS A 30 -9.25 12.08 -9.44
CA HIS A 30 -9.69 13.47 -9.59
C HIS A 30 -10.85 13.86 -8.65
N GLY A 31 -11.13 13.08 -7.60
CA GLY A 31 -12.03 13.47 -6.53
C GLY A 31 -13.51 13.14 -6.75
N CYS A 32 -13.86 12.32 -7.75
CA CYS A 32 -15.24 11.84 -7.94
C CYS A 32 -15.57 10.63 -7.05
N ASP A 33 -15.01 10.57 -5.85
CA ASP A 33 -15.21 9.46 -4.91
C ASP A 33 -16.21 9.82 -3.80
N PRO A 34 -17.09 8.89 -3.36
CA PRO A 34 -17.31 7.56 -3.94
C PRO A 34 -17.94 7.65 -5.33
N LEU A 35 -17.52 6.76 -6.24
CA LEU A 35 -18.15 6.67 -7.55
C LEU A 35 -19.63 6.27 -7.40
N PRO A 36 -20.52 6.78 -8.28
CA PRO A 36 -21.91 6.36 -8.32
C PRO A 36 -22.03 4.86 -8.61
N ARG A 37 -22.96 4.19 -7.92
CA ARG A 37 -23.22 2.76 -8.15
C ARG A 37 -23.83 2.55 -9.54
N ARG A 38 -23.37 1.51 -10.22
CA ARG A 38 -23.91 1.11 -11.53
C ARG A 38 -24.92 -0.04 -11.39
N ARG A 39 -25.92 -0.06 -12.26
CA ARG A 39 -26.91 -1.14 -12.38
C ARG A 39 -26.61 -2.06 -13.59
N CYS A 40 -25.34 -2.27 -13.88
CA CYS A 40 -24.84 -3.23 -14.87
C CYS A 40 -23.94 -4.26 -14.18
N PHE A 41 -23.77 -5.43 -14.79
CA PHE A 41 -22.91 -6.49 -14.28
C PHE A 41 -21.44 -6.18 -14.59
N SER A 42 -20.57 -6.32 -13.59
CA SER A 42 -19.13 -6.17 -13.80
C SER A 42 -18.60 -7.25 -14.73
N VAL A 43 -17.76 -6.85 -15.69
CA VAL A 43 -17.09 -7.80 -16.57
C VAL A 43 -16.16 -8.69 -15.75
N ALA A 44 -16.35 -10.00 -15.89
CA ALA A 44 -15.51 -11.04 -15.29
C ALA A 44 -14.42 -11.52 -16.26
N PRO A 45 -13.34 -12.17 -15.78
CA PRO A 45 -12.45 -12.92 -16.65
C PRO A 45 -13.22 -13.98 -17.46
N LYS A 46 -12.81 -14.21 -18.72
CA LYS A 46 -13.50 -15.19 -19.60
C LYS A 46 -13.42 -16.62 -19.08
N LEU A 47 -12.34 -16.94 -18.36
CA LEU A 47 -12.07 -18.26 -17.83
C LEU A 47 -11.98 -18.14 -16.32
N TYR A 48 -12.64 -19.06 -15.62
CA TYR A 48 -12.51 -19.20 -14.18
C TYR A 48 -11.69 -20.44 -13.87
N THR A 49 -10.72 -20.29 -12.99
CA THR A 49 -10.03 -21.43 -12.38
C THR A 49 -10.07 -21.32 -10.88
N ARG A 50 -10.23 -22.47 -10.23
CA ARG A 50 -10.26 -22.55 -8.77
C ARG A 50 -8.97 -21.91 -8.21
N PRO A 51 -9.08 -20.88 -7.35
CA PRO A 51 -7.91 -20.28 -6.70
C PRO A 51 -7.17 -21.31 -5.83
N TYR A 52 -5.88 -21.06 -5.60
CA TYR A 52 -5.10 -21.87 -4.68
C TYR A 52 -5.67 -21.80 -3.26
N PRO A 53 -5.57 -22.89 -2.47
CA PRO A 53 -5.86 -22.84 -1.05
C PRO A 53 -5.01 -21.78 -0.35
N ILE A 54 -5.52 -21.25 0.76
CA ILE A 54 -4.91 -20.10 1.44
C ILE A 54 -3.47 -20.33 1.89
N ASN A 55 -3.11 -21.57 2.23
CA ASN A 55 -1.75 -21.93 2.66
C ASN A 55 -0.75 -21.92 1.50
N GLU A 56 -1.23 -22.06 0.26
CA GLU A 56 -0.40 -22.06 -0.95
C GLU A 56 -0.40 -20.69 -1.65
N SER A 57 -1.53 -19.96 -1.58
CA SER A 57 -1.73 -18.72 -2.35
C SER A 57 -0.84 -17.57 -1.91
N ILE A 58 -0.36 -17.56 -0.66
CA ILE A 58 0.33 -16.39 -0.09
C ILE A 58 1.65 -16.08 -0.78
N TRP A 59 2.45 -17.11 -1.13
CA TRP A 59 3.80 -16.96 -1.67
C TRP A 59 3.97 -17.56 -3.07
N LYS A 60 2.85 -17.88 -3.74
CA LYS A 60 2.82 -18.44 -5.09
C LYS A 60 2.15 -17.45 -6.03
N LEU A 61 2.72 -17.28 -7.22
CA LEU A 61 2.05 -16.49 -8.27
C LEU A 61 0.68 -17.11 -8.61
N PRO A 62 -0.41 -16.33 -8.59
CA PRO A 62 -1.73 -16.83 -8.93
C PRO A 62 -1.86 -17.26 -10.40
N ASP A 63 -2.97 -17.93 -10.71
CA ASP A 63 -3.34 -18.25 -12.09
C ASP A 63 -3.80 -16.97 -12.83
N ASP A 64 -3.14 -16.68 -13.96
CA ASP A 64 -3.41 -15.52 -14.81
C ASP A 64 -4.85 -15.48 -15.33
N ARG A 65 -5.51 -16.63 -15.45
CA ARG A 65 -6.86 -16.72 -16.04
C ARG A 65 -7.92 -16.03 -15.19
N ASN A 66 -7.69 -15.88 -13.88
CA ASN A 66 -8.59 -15.19 -12.97
C ASN A 66 -8.47 -13.65 -13.01
N VAL A 67 -7.69 -13.11 -13.95
CA VAL A 67 -7.42 -11.67 -14.08
C VAL A 67 -7.79 -11.15 -15.47
N ARG A 68 -8.21 -9.90 -15.52
CA ARG A 68 -8.58 -9.22 -16.76
C ARG A 68 -7.40 -8.41 -17.29
N TRP A 69 -6.75 -8.93 -18.34
CA TRP A 69 -5.51 -8.37 -18.87
C TRP A 69 -5.65 -7.33 -19.98
N SER A 70 -6.87 -7.05 -20.45
CA SER A 70 -7.17 -6.17 -21.61
C SER A 70 -6.43 -4.83 -21.57
N GLN A 71 -6.41 -4.20 -20.40
CA GLN A 71 -5.91 -2.85 -20.17
C GLN A 71 -4.48 -2.77 -19.62
N TYR A 72 -3.78 -3.90 -19.45
CA TYR A 72 -2.39 -3.95 -18.97
C TYR A 72 -1.40 -4.24 -20.11
N LYS A 73 -0.16 -3.77 -19.97
CA LYS A 73 0.92 -4.09 -20.92
C LYS A 73 1.29 -5.58 -20.84
N CYS A 74 1.56 -6.08 -19.64
CA CYS A 74 1.72 -7.50 -19.40
C CYS A 74 0.38 -8.24 -19.49
N LYS A 75 0.41 -9.49 -19.94
CA LYS A 75 -0.78 -10.36 -20.09
C LYS A 75 -0.78 -11.58 -19.15
N ASN A 76 0.21 -11.65 -18.25
CA ASN A 76 0.33 -12.63 -17.19
C ASN A 76 1.27 -12.10 -16.08
N PHE A 77 1.20 -12.71 -14.90
CA PHE A 77 2.05 -12.43 -13.75
C PHE A 77 3.52 -12.77 -14.02
N THR A 78 3.80 -13.76 -14.88
CA THR A 78 5.19 -14.10 -15.25
C THR A 78 5.87 -12.95 -15.99
N CYS A 79 5.14 -12.25 -16.88
CA CYS A 79 5.61 -11.02 -17.52
C CYS A 79 5.91 -9.95 -16.48
N LEU A 80 5.01 -9.73 -15.52
CA LEU A 80 5.22 -8.74 -14.46
C LEU A 80 6.44 -9.08 -13.58
N ALA A 81 6.64 -10.36 -13.25
CA ALA A 81 7.78 -10.83 -12.46
C ALA A 81 9.12 -10.77 -13.22
N ARG A 82 9.10 -10.80 -14.56
CA ARG A 82 10.31 -10.73 -15.40
C ARG A 82 10.62 -9.33 -15.92
N ASN A 83 9.63 -8.46 -16.03
CA ASN A 83 9.74 -7.16 -16.69
C ASN A 83 10.30 -6.08 -15.75
N SER A 84 11.47 -6.35 -15.16
CA SER A 84 12.19 -5.42 -14.28
C SER A 84 12.82 -4.22 -15.03
N THR A 85 12.64 -4.12 -16.35
CA THR A 85 13.43 -3.22 -17.22
C THR A 85 12.65 -2.28 -18.15
N GLY A 86 11.34 -2.10 -17.98
CA GLY A 86 10.53 -1.22 -18.84
C GLY A 86 10.03 0.06 -18.16
N LYS A 87 10.19 1.24 -18.81
CA LYS A 87 9.56 2.53 -18.41
C LYS A 87 8.08 2.35 -18.02
N GLY A 88 7.83 2.35 -16.71
CA GLY A 88 6.56 2.09 -16.01
C GLY A 88 6.82 2.00 -14.49
N PHE A 89 5.83 2.34 -13.67
CA PHE A 89 5.91 2.64 -12.22
C PHE A 89 7.12 2.06 -11.46
N PHE A 90 8.17 2.87 -11.29
CA PHE A 90 9.47 2.52 -10.71
C PHE A 90 9.43 2.02 -9.26
N LYS A 91 8.35 2.32 -8.50
CA LYS A 91 8.31 2.03 -7.05
C LYS A 91 8.01 0.56 -6.71
N CYS A 92 7.68 -0.28 -7.70
CA CYS A 92 7.26 -1.66 -7.48
C CYS A 92 7.84 -2.66 -8.51
N THR A 93 9.07 -2.41 -8.96
CA THR A 93 9.74 -3.18 -10.02
C THR A 93 9.83 -4.68 -9.73
N ASP A 94 10.17 -5.05 -8.49
CA ASP A 94 10.38 -6.45 -8.08
C ASP A 94 9.24 -7.03 -7.23
N CYS A 95 8.13 -6.32 -7.08
CA CYS A 95 7.01 -6.71 -6.21
C CYS A 95 6.32 -8.03 -6.60
N PHE A 96 6.49 -8.46 -7.85
CA PHE A 96 5.95 -9.72 -8.36
C PHE A 96 6.92 -10.89 -8.17
N ASN A 97 8.15 -10.64 -7.73
CA ASN A 97 9.08 -11.68 -7.29
C ASN A 97 8.80 -12.06 -5.84
N LEU A 98 7.76 -12.89 -5.65
CA LEU A 98 7.29 -13.25 -4.31
C LEU A 98 8.33 -13.97 -3.46
N THR A 99 9.13 -14.86 -4.06
CA THR A 99 10.02 -15.75 -3.31
C THR A 99 11.34 -15.09 -2.93
N HIS A 100 11.98 -14.36 -3.84
CA HIS A 100 13.33 -13.84 -3.60
C HIS A 100 13.32 -12.40 -3.10
N HIS A 101 12.33 -11.59 -3.51
CA HIS A 101 12.24 -10.18 -3.12
C HIS A 101 11.26 -9.97 -1.97
N GLU A 102 9.99 -10.38 -2.13
CA GLU A 102 8.94 -10.05 -1.16
C GLU A 102 8.98 -10.92 0.11
N LEU A 103 9.27 -12.22 -0.02
CA LEU A 103 9.38 -13.14 1.11
C LEU A 103 10.33 -12.59 2.19
N PRO A 104 11.61 -12.27 1.96
CA PRO A 104 12.50 -11.88 3.07
C PRO A 104 12.11 -10.57 3.80
N ARG A 105 11.23 -9.72 3.24
CA ARG A 105 10.92 -8.39 3.77
C ARG A 105 10.38 -8.44 5.21
N TRP A 106 10.87 -7.51 6.04
CA TRP A 106 10.55 -7.33 7.46
C TRP A 106 10.77 -8.52 8.40
N ILE A 107 11.35 -9.63 7.90
CA ILE A 107 11.76 -10.79 8.72
C ILE A 107 13.25 -10.79 8.97
N LYS A 108 14.04 -10.36 7.98
CA LYS A 108 15.48 -10.21 8.09
C LYS A 108 15.85 -8.82 7.59
N SER A 109 16.85 -8.20 8.20
CA SER A 109 17.43 -6.97 7.69
C SER A 109 18.11 -7.29 6.36
N ILE A 110 17.63 -6.67 5.27
CA ILE A 110 18.19 -6.88 3.93
C ILE A 110 19.24 -5.79 3.64
N TYR A 111 18.99 -4.57 4.11
CA TYR A 111 19.88 -3.43 3.92
C TYR A 111 20.57 -3.05 5.22
N VAL A 112 21.78 -3.56 5.44
CA VAL A 112 22.64 -3.15 6.56
C VAL A 112 23.70 -2.19 6.02
N TYR A 113 23.79 -1.00 6.59
CA TYR A 113 24.81 -0.03 6.20
C TYR A 113 26.21 -0.57 6.62
N PRO A 114 27.17 -0.72 5.68
CA PRO A 114 28.44 -1.43 5.92
C PRO A 114 29.26 -0.90 7.10
N ASN A 115 29.08 0.37 7.45
CA ASN A 115 29.95 1.09 8.39
C ASN A 115 29.23 1.56 9.67
N SER A 116 27.93 1.30 9.83
CA SER A 116 27.16 1.90 10.94
C SER A 116 26.18 0.98 11.66
N ASN A 117 26.00 -0.28 11.23
CA ASN A 117 24.97 -1.22 11.74
C ASN A 117 23.54 -0.63 11.77
N LEU A 118 23.33 0.57 11.24
CA LEU A 118 22.01 1.16 11.06
C LEU A 118 21.32 0.45 9.89
N THR A 119 20.00 0.49 9.90
CA THR A 119 19.14 0.05 8.80
C THR A 119 17.89 0.92 8.81
N SER A 120 17.32 1.19 7.64
CA SER A 120 15.96 1.74 7.54
C SER A 120 14.90 0.70 7.91
N ASP A 121 15.24 -0.59 7.80
CA ASP A 121 14.27 -1.66 7.87
C ASP A 121 14.02 -2.08 9.33
N PHE A 122 12.79 -1.94 9.80
CA PHE A 122 12.38 -2.52 11.07
C PHE A 122 11.77 -3.91 10.89
N LEU A 123 12.02 -4.81 11.83
CA LEU A 123 11.51 -6.17 11.80
C LEU A 123 10.13 -6.24 12.43
N ILE A 124 9.22 -7.04 11.86
CA ILE A 124 7.87 -7.24 12.41
C ILE A 124 7.92 -7.72 13.86
N GLN A 125 8.85 -8.63 14.18
CA GLN A 125 9.02 -9.14 15.55
C GLN A 125 9.35 -8.03 16.55
N ASP A 126 10.23 -7.10 16.18
CA ASP A 126 10.56 -5.95 17.03
C ASP A 126 9.35 -5.05 17.25
N ILE A 127 8.60 -4.77 16.19
CA ILE A 127 7.47 -3.84 16.26
C ILE A 127 6.32 -4.44 17.06
N LEU A 128 5.99 -5.71 16.82
CA LEU A 128 5.00 -6.42 17.63
C LEU A 128 5.46 -6.61 19.09
N GLY A 129 6.77 -6.71 19.32
CA GLY A 129 7.37 -6.77 20.65
C GLY A 129 7.20 -5.49 21.47
N LEU A 130 6.96 -4.33 20.84
CA LEU A 130 6.65 -3.08 21.55
C LEU A 130 5.30 -3.16 22.29
N LYS A 131 4.35 -3.93 21.73
CA LYS A 131 2.98 -4.06 22.26
C LYS A 131 2.47 -5.51 22.14
N PRO A 132 3.04 -6.45 22.93
CA PRO A 132 2.72 -7.88 22.78
C PRO A 132 1.23 -8.17 22.96
N GLY A 133 0.61 -8.75 21.93
CA GLY A 133 -0.81 -9.14 21.94
C GLY A 133 -1.83 -8.01 21.72
N GLU A 134 -1.38 -6.76 21.57
CA GLU A 134 -2.30 -5.62 21.38
C GLU A 134 -2.58 -5.32 19.90
N ILE A 135 -1.63 -5.62 19.01
CA ILE A 135 -1.75 -5.36 17.56
C ILE A 135 -2.48 -6.52 16.89
N ARG A 136 -3.69 -6.30 16.35
CA ARG A 136 -4.54 -7.35 15.77
C ARG A 136 -5.13 -6.97 14.42
N ILE A 137 -5.40 -5.68 14.21
CA ILE A 137 -5.95 -5.16 12.96
C ILE A 137 -5.22 -3.89 12.52
N GLY A 138 -4.99 -3.77 11.21
CA GLY A 138 -4.35 -2.58 10.66
C GLY A 138 -4.59 -2.33 9.18
N LEU A 139 -4.02 -1.22 8.73
CA LEU A 139 -4.06 -0.76 7.34
C LEU A 139 -2.63 -0.68 6.81
N ASP A 140 -2.39 -1.30 5.65
CA ASP A 140 -1.19 -1.09 4.86
C ASP A 140 -1.51 -0.12 3.72
N PHE A 141 -1.02 1.11 3.83
CA PHE A 141 -1.19 2.18 2.88
C PHE A 141 0.04 2.30 1.99
N SER A 142 0.26 1.26 1.19
CA SER A 142 1.43 1.10 0.34
C SER A 142 1.04 0.55 -1.03
N VAL A 143 1.83 0.83 -2.06
CA VAL A 143 1.66 0.17 -3.36
C VAL A 143 2.49 -1.11 -3.39
N GLY A 144 1.82 -2.22 -3.64
CA GLY A 144 2.46 -3.52 -3.67
C GLY A 144 1.48 -4.65 -3.93
N THR A 145 1.98 -5.87 -3.79
CA THR A 145 1.21 -7.10 -3.99
C THR A 145 0.57 -7.63 -2.70
N GLY A 146 0.56 -6.83 -1.61
CA GLY A 146 0.01 -7.21 -0.30
C GLY A 146 1.00 -7.93 0.63
N THR A 147 2.30 -7.76 0.43
CA THR A 147 3.33 -8.51 1.18
C THR A 147 3.33 -8.21 2.66
N PHE A 148 3.10 -6.96 3.08
CA PHE A 148 3.01 -6.64 4.49
C PHE A 148 1.84 -7.38 5.15
N ALA A 149 0.68 -7.42 4.48
CA ALA A 149 -0.47 -8.21 4.94
C ALA A 149 -0.19 -9.71 5.00
N ALA A 150 0.50 -10.27 3.99
CA ALA A 150 0.95 -11.67 4.01
C ALA A 150 1.86 -11.97 5.21
N ARG A 151 2.78 -11.05 5.53
CA ARG A 151 3.75 -11.19 6.62
C ARG A 151 3.10 -11.05 8.00
N MET A 152 2.25 -10.05 8.18
CA MET A 152 1.53 -9.81 9.43
C MET A 152 0.55 -10.95 9.77
N ARG A 153 0.04 -11.65 8.74
CA ARG A 153 -0.78 -12.85 8.92
C ARG A 153 -0.06 -14.00 9.65
N ASP A 154 1.25 -14.18 9.41
CA ASP A 154 2.05 -15.19 10.13
C ASP A 154 2.04 -14.95 11.65
N PHE A 155 1.73 -13.72 12.07
CA PHE A 155 1.60 -13.29 13.46
C PHE A 155 0.14 -13.07 13.90
N ASN A 156 -0.83 -13.63 13.16
CA ASN A 156 -2.27 -13.48 13.40
C ASN A 156 -2.80 -12.04 13.39
N VAL A 157 -2.14 -11.14 12.65
CA VAL A 157 -2.59 -9.76 12.47
C VAL A 157 -3.30 -9.63 11.12
N THR A 158 -4.52 -9.09 11.15
CA THR A 158 -5.31 -8.82 9.94
C THR A 158 -4.96 -7.45 9.40
N ILE A 159 -4.43 -7.41 8.18
CA ILE A 159 -4.12 -6.16 7.49
C ILE A 159 -5.02 -6.02 6.27
N ILE A 160 -5.61 -4.84 6.14
CA ILE A 160 -6.26 -4.39 4.92
C ILE A 160 -5.22 -3.64 4.10
N SER A 161 -5.03 -3.99 2.83
CA SER A 161 -4.06 -3.32 1.95
C SER A 161 -4.78 -2.31 1.05
N ALA A 162 -4.56 -1.01 1.28
CA ALA A 162 -5.01 0.03 0.36
C ALA A 162 -4.24 -0.09 -0.96
N THR A 163 -4.94 -0.03 -2.08
CA THR A 163 -4.34 -0.28 -3.38
C THR A 163 -5.12 0.40 -4.51
N ILE A 164 -4.42 0.63 -5.62
CA ILE A 164 -4.98 0.98 -6.92
C ILE A 164 -4.22 0.23 -8.00
N ASN A 165 -4.83 0.08 -9.17
CA ASN A 165 -4.25 -0.67 -10.26
C ASN A 165 -3.38 0.26 -11.14
N LEU A 166 -2.08 0.34 -10.84
CA LEU A 166 -1.11 1.12 -11.61
C LEU A 166 -0.24 0.22 -12.51
N GLY A 167 -0.64 0.10 -13.78
CA GLY A 167 0.13 -0.67 -14.77
C GLY A 167 0.15 -2.20 -14.53
N ALA A 168 -0.35 -2.64 -13.38
CA ALA A 168 -0.50 -4.03 -12.97
C ALA A 168 -1.80 -4.21 -12.16
N PRO A 169 -2.34 -5.44 -12.09
CA PRO A 169 -3.59 -5.78 -11.38
C PRO A 169 -3.31 -6.06 -9.90
N PHE A 170 -2.93 -5.04 -9.12
CA PHE A 170 -2.56 -5.19 -7.71
C PHE A 170 -3.73 -5.66 -6.86
N SER A 171 -4.94 -5.13 -7.09
CA SER A 171 -6.13 -5.51 -6.33
C SER A 171 -6.46 -6.99 -6.49
N GLU A 172 -6.43 -7.48 -7.73
CA GLU A 172 -6.65 -8.87 -8.06
C GLU A 172 -5.54 -9.76 -7.50
N MET A 173 -4.28 -9.31 -7.57
CA MET A 173 -3.14 -10.03 -6.99
C MET A 173 -3.32 -10.24 -5.49
N ILE A 174 -3.66 -9.18 -4.74
CA ILE A 174 -3.87 -9.23 -3.29
C ILE A 174 -5.04 -10.18 -2.96
N ALA A 175 -6.16 -10.07 -3.67
CA ALA A 175 -7.31 -10.95 -3.48
C ALA A 175 -6.99 -12.43 -3.79
N LEU A 176 -6.26 -12.71 -4.87
CA LEU A 176 -5.89 -14.07 -5.26
C LEU A 176 -4.85 -14.72 -4.33
N ARG A 177 -4.09 -13.91 -3.58
CA ARG A 177 -3.28 -14.39 -2.45
C ARG A 177 -4.12 -14.70 -1.21
N GLY A 178 -5.41 -14.35 -1.21
CA GLY A 178 -6.34 -14.51 -0.09
C GLY A 178 -6.14 -13.45 1.00
N LEU A 179 -5.76 -12.24 0.60
CA LEU A 179 -5.62 -11.05 1.42
C LEU A 179 -6.72 -10.05 1.07
N VAL A 180 -6.88 -8.98 1.85
CA VAL A 180 -7.96 -8.01 1.68
C VAL A 180 -7.45 -6.77 0.95
N PRO A 181 -7.74 -6.60 -0.35
CA PRO A 181 -7.51 -5.34 -1.04
C PRO A 181 -8.62 -4.33 -0.71
N LEU A 182 -8.23 -3.10 -0.44
CA LEU A 182 -9.12 -1.95 -0.38
C LEU A 182 -8.79 -1.02 -1.54
N TYR A 183 -9.66 -0.98 -2.55
CA TYR A 183 -9.45 -0.15 -3.73
C TYR A 183 -9.66 1.32 -3.40
N LEU A 184 -8.57 2.04 -3.13
CA LEU A 184 -8.58 3.36 -2.49
C LEU A 184 -7.43 4.22 -3.01
N THR A 185 -7.72 5.45 -3.43
CA THR A 185 -6.71 6.42 -3.88
C THR A 185 -6.17 7.26 -2.71
N VAL A 186 -5.03 7.92 -2.90
CA VAL A 186 -4.41 8.79 -1.89
C VAL A 186 -5.25 10.00 -1.50
N ASN A 187 -6.15 10.45 -2.38
CA ASN A 187 -7.00 11.61 -2.17
C ASN A 187 -8.30 11.28 -1.41
N GLN A 188 -8.52 10.00 -1.11
CA GLN A 188 -9.74 9.53 -0.47
C GLN A 188 -9.56 9.39 1.03
N ARG A 189 -10.59 9.80 1.75
CA ARG A 189 -10.71 9.50 3.18
C ARG A 189 -10.81 8.00 3.38
N VAL A 190 -9.99 7.43 4.27
CA VAL A 190 -9.99 5.99 4.54
C VAL A 190 -11.33 5.56 5.16
N PRO A 191 -12.00 4.53 4.62
CA PRO A 191 -13.36 4.14 5.00
C PRO A 191 -13.39 3.27 6.27
N PHE A 192 -12.62 3.65 7.29
CA PHE A 192 -12.68 3.05 8.63
C PHE A 192 -13.33 4.03 9.60
N PHE A 193 -14.03 3.50 10.60
CA PHE A 193 -14.55 4.30 11.70
C PHE A 193 -13.40 4.79 12.59
N ASP A 194 -13.63 5.89 13.29
CA ASP A 194 -12.61 6.57 14.08
C ASP A 194 -12.07 5.66 15.19
N ASN A 195 -10.75 5.72 15.43
CA ASN A 195 -10.03 4.98 16.48
C ASN A 195 -10.27 3.45 16.47
N THR A 196 -10.32 2.83 15.30
CA THR A 196 -10.58 1.38 15.16
C THR A 196 -9.36 0.53 14.81
N LEU A 197 -8.26 1.11 14.32
CA LEU A 197 -7.07 0.36 13.92
C LEU A 197 -6.00 0.34 15.01
N ASP A 198 -5.28 -0.78 15.14
CA ASP A 198 -4.15 -0.93 16.06
C ASP A 198 -2.84 -0.49 15.40
N ILE A 199 -2.72 -0.63 14.07
CA ILE A 199 -1.52 -0.25 13.32
C ILE A 199 -1.85 0.31 11.94
N ILE A 200 -1.12 1.34 11.51
CA ILE A 200 -1.06 1.80 10.13
C ILE A 200 0.38 1.66 9.66
N HIS A 201 0.58 1.04 8.50
CA HIS A 201 1.87 0.84 7.88
C HIS A 201 1.92 1.54 6.52
N THR A 202 3.05 2.14 6.19
CA THR A 202 3.34 2.64 4.84
C THR A 202 4.79 2.32 4.48
N THR A 203 5.04 1.86 3.26
CA THR A 203 6.39 1.62 2.75
C THR A 203 6.58 2.24 1.37
N ARG A 204 7.59 3.11 1.21
CA ARG A 204 8.07 3.66 -0.08
C ARG A 204 6.99 4.26 -1.01
N PHE A 205 5.80 4.59 -0.50
CA PHE A 205 4.66 5.01 -1.32
C PHE A 205 4.40 6.51 -1.24
N LEU A 206 4.22 7.03 -0.03
CA LEU A 206 4.28 8.46 0.26
C LEU A 206 5.76 8.79 0.37
N ASP A 207 6.32 9.42 -0.65
CA ASP A 207 7.72 9.82 -0.71
C ASP A 207 7.79 11.30 -1.10
N GLY A 208 8.99 11.84 -1.28
CA GLY A 208 9.25 13.27 -1.48
C GLY A 208 8.60 13.90 -2.71
N TRP A 209 7.84 13.13 -3.50
CA TRP A 209 6.98 13.62 -4.57
C TRP A 209 5.60 14.06 -4.07
N ILE A 210 5.23 13.71 -2.84
CA ILE A 210 3.95 14.08 -2.27
C ILE A 210 3.98 15.54 -1.80
N ASP A 211 2.96 16.29 -2.16
CA ASP A 211 2.75 17.63 -1.63
C ASP A 211 2.55 17.58 -0.10
N ILE A 212 3.15 18.53 0.62
CA ILE A 212 3.10 18.59 2.09
C ILE A 212 1.67 18.75 2.59
N VAL A 213 0.85 19.56 1.93
CA VAL A 213 -0.56 19.76 2.32
C VAL A 213 -1.35 18.47 2.13
N LEU A 214 -1.08 17.72 1.06
CA LEU A 214 -1.68 16.40 0.87
C LEU A 214 -1.21 15.40 1.93
N LEU A 215 0.09 15.40 2.28
CA LEU A 215 0.61 14.57 3.36
C LEU A 215 -0.07 14.87 4.69
N ASP A 216 -0.27 16.15 5.03
CA ASP A 216 -1.02 16.56 6.22
C ASP A 216 -2.42 15.94 6.25
N PHE A 217 -3.19 16.09 5.16
CA PHE A 217 -4.53 15.50 5.09
C PHE A 217 -4.51 13.98 5.32
N ILE A 218 -3.52 13.28 4.74
CA ILE A 218 -3.36 11.84 4.93
C ILE A 218 -3.03 11.51 6.39
N LEU A 219 -2.09 12.23 7.01
CA LEU A 219 -1.69 11.99 8.39
C LEU A 219 -2.81 12.27 9.39
N TYR A 220 -3.62 13.31 9.19
CA TYR A 220 -4.78 13.57 10.03
C TYR A 220 -5.87 12.51 9.85
N ASP A 221 -6.05 11.97 8.65
CA ASP A 221 -7.00 10.90 8.41
C ASP A 221 -6.52 9.54 8.97
N TRP A 222 -5.21 9.30 8.97
CA TRP A 222 -4.58 8.18 9.66
C TRP A 222 -4.69 8.33 11.17
N ASP A 223 -4.41 9.51 11.74
CA ASP A 223 -4.63 9.78 13.16
C ASP A 223 -6.08 9.49 13.55
N ARG A 224 -7.05 9.93 12.74
CA ARG A 224 -8.47 9.70 12.99
C ARG A 224 -8.80 8.21 13.19
N VAL A 225 -8.28 7.32 12.35
CA VAL A 225 -8.65 5.89 12.40
C VAL A 225 -7.74 5.05 13.29
N LEU A 226 -6.53 5.51 13.58
CA LEU A 226 -5.64 4.89 14.55
C LEU A 226 -6.14 5.16 15.97
N ARG A 227 -6.28 4.11 16.79
CA ARG A 227 -6.74 4.27 18.18
C ARG A 227 -5.63 4.81 19.09
N PRO A 228 -5.96 5.41 20.25
CA PRO A 228 -4.95 5.70 21.27
C PRO A 228 -4.15 4.45 21.63
N GLY A 229 -2.83 4.57 21.70
CA GLY A 229 -1.90 3.45 21.84
C GLY A 229 -1.59 2.69 20.54
N GLY A 230 -2.29 2.98 19.44
CA GLY A 230 -2.00 2.40 18.12
C GLY A 230 -0.68 2.90 17.54
N LEU A 231 -0.09 2.10 16.64
CA LEU A 231 1.21 2.37 16.03
C LEU A 231 1.06 2.91 14.60
N LEU A 232 1.73 4.01 14.29
CA LEU A 232 2.05 4.42 12.94
C LEU A 232 3.47 3.97 12.60
N TRP A 233 3.59 3.04 11.66
CA TRP A 233 4.86 2.52 11.15
C TRP A 233 5.12 3.07 9.75
N ILE A 234 6.11 3.96 9.68
CA ILE A 234 6.63 4.51 8.44
C ILE A 234 7.92 3.76 8.11
N ASP A 235 7.91 3.04 6.99
CA ASP A 235 9.03 2.24 6.52
C ASP A 235 9.63 2.85 5.25
N SER A 236 10.91 3.23 5.31
CA SER A 236 11.66 3.74 4.15
C SER A 236 10.93 4.85 3.36
N PHE A 237 10.31 5.83 4.03
CA PHE A 237 9.90 7.10 3.40
C PHE A 237 11.15 7.73 2.80
N PHE A 238 11.13 8.19 1.55
CA PHE A 238 12.32 8.79 0.96
C PHE A 238 12.05 10.17 0.42
N CYS A 239 13.01 11.07 0.51
CA CYS A 239 12.96 12.41 -0.06
C CYS A 239 14.38 12.89 -0.36
N MET A 240 14.51 14.08 -0.95
CA MET A 240 15.81 14.75 -1.02
C MET A 240 16.25 15.14 0.39
N LYS A 241 17.56 15.13 0.62
CA LYS A 241 18.18 15.51 1.89
C LYS A 241 17.86 16.95 2.28
N GLU A 242 17.67 17.81 1.29
CA GLU A 242 17.33 19.23 1.50
C GLU A 242 15.89 19.40 2.03
N ASP A 243 14.97 18.49 1.67
CA ASP A 243 13.55 18.57 2.03
C ASP A 243 13.21 17.79 3.32
N ILE A 244 14.16 17.00 3.86
CA ILE A 244 13.85 16.05 4.94
C ILE A 244 13.30 16.76 6.18
N ASP A 245 13.84 17.93 6.54
CA ASP A 245 13.43 18.64 7.74
C ASP A 245 11.95 19.07 7.67
N ASP A 246 11.47 19.50 6.50
CA ASP A 246 10.07 19.86 6.27
C ASP A 246 9.14 18.65 6.48
N TYR A 247 9.50 17.48 5.92
CA TYR A 247 8.73 16.25 6.13
C TYR A 247 8.76 15.79 7.59
N LEU A 248 9.91 15.88 8.26
CA LEU A 248 10.02 15.51 9.67
C LEU A 248 9.19 16.44 10.56
N GLU A 249 9.11 17.73 10.24
CA GLU A 249 8.24 18.68 10.95
C GLU A 249 6.77 18.22 10.88
N VAL A 250 6.29 17.88 9.69
CA VAL A 250 4.93 17.35 9.44
C VAL A 250 4.65 16.11 10.30
N PHE A 251 5.56 15.13 10.32
CA PHE A 251 5.40 13.95 11.20
C PHE A 251 5.42 14.30 12.69
N ASN A 252 6.20 15.32 13.10
CA ASN A 252 6.26 15.78 14.49
C ASN A 252 4.99 16.50 14.93
N MET A 253 4.23 17.12 14.02
CA MET A 253 2.97 17.81 14.34
C MET A 253 1.93 16.88 14.98
N LEU A 254 1.99 15.57 14.69
CA LEU A 254 1.12 14.57 15.31
C LEU A 254 1.34 14.42 16.83
N ARG A 255 2.51 14.83 17.35
CA ARG A 255 2.91 14.67 18.76
C ARG A 255 2.86 13.23 19.26
N TYR A 256 3.15 12.28 18.39
CA TYR A 256 3.20 10.86 18.74
C TYR A 256 4.46 10.53 19.55
N LYS A 257 4.36 9.54 20.43
CA LYS A 257 5.51 9.01 21.16
C LYS A 257 6.40 8.24 20.18
N LYS A 258 7.69 8.56 20.14
CA LYS A 258 8.66 7.92 19.24
C LYS A 258 9.23 6.65 19.89
N HIS A 259 9.00 5.49 19.29
CA HIS A 259 9.63 4.22 19.68
C HIS A 259 10.90 3.95 18.88
N LYS A 260 10.82 4.17 17.56
CA LYS A 260 11.95 4.10 16.64
C LYS A 260 11.92 5.32 15.72
N TRP A 261 13.10 5.86 15.39
CA TRP A 261 13.25 7.03 14.53
C TRP A 261 14.65 7.04 13.93
N VAL A 262 14.75 6.84 12.62
CA VAL A 262 16.03 6.73 11.92
C VAL A 262 15.95 7.47 10.59
N VAL A 263 17.00 8.23 10.29
CA VAL A 263 17.24 8.80 8.96
C VAL A 263 18.58 8.27 8.48
N VAL A 264 18.62 7.69 7.28
CA VAL A 264 19.81 7.08 6.70
C VAL A 264 19.97 7.49 5.23
N PRO A 265 21.21 7.68 4.72
CA PRO A 265 21.42 8.02 3.32
C PRO A 265 20.96 6.91 2.38
N LYS A 266 20.36 7.24 1.24
CA LYS A 266 20.00 6.25 0.24
C LYS A 266 21.22 5.93 -0.65
N ILE A 267 21.62 4.66 -0.68
CA ILE A 267 22.92 4.22 -1.27
C ILE A 267 22.89 4.16 -2.81
N ASP A 268 21.72 4.06 -3.44
CA ASP A 268 21.54 3.73 -4.86
C ASP A 268 21.59 4.92 -5.84
N LYS A 269 21.77 6.15 -5.34
CA LYS A 269 21.85 7.39 -6.13
C LYS A 269 22.94 8.33 -5.62
N ASP A 270 23.12 9.49 -6.27
CA ASP A 270 24.16 10.52 -6.11
C ASP A 270 24.36 11.10 -4.68
N GLY A 271 23.89 10.43 -3.62
CA GLY A 271 24.10 10.78 -2.21
C GLY A 271 23.13 11.82 -1.66
N ASN A 272 22.22 12.33 -2.50
CA ASN A 272 21.31 13.43 -2.14
C ASN A 272 19.94 12.97 -1.66
N GLU A 273 19.62 11.68 -1.71
CA GLU A 273 18.37 11.13 -1.18
C GLU A 273 18.60 10.49 0.19
N VAL A 274 17.60 10.55 1.06
CA VAL A 274 17.60 9.89 2.37
C VAL A 274 16.37 9.00 2.52
N PHE A 275 16.48 7.96 3.34
CA PHE A 275 15.35 7.22 3.88
C PHE A 275 15.09 7.65 5.32
N PHE A 276 13.82 7.86 5.64
CA PHE A 276 13.28 8.04 6.97
C PHE A 276 12.43 6.84 7.35
N SER A 277 12.60 6.33 8.56
CA SER A 277 11.79 5.24 9.09
C SER A 277 11.50 5.48 10.56
N ALA A 278 10.25 5.28 10.95
CA ALA A 278 9.80 5.53 12.31
C ALA A 278 8.69 4.57 12.73
N VAL A 279 8.64 4.32 14.05
CA VAL A 279 7.48 3.74 14.70
C VAL A 279 7.03 4.69 15.79
N LEU A 280 5.81 5.17 15.64
CA LEU A 280 5.21 6.24 16.41
C LEU A 280 3.94 5.70 17.09
N GLU A 281 3.75 5.98 18.38
CA GLU A 281 2.55 5.58 19.13
C GLU A 281 1.65 6.79 19.38
N LYS A 282 0.37 6.66 19.00
CA LYS A 282 -0.64 7.70 19.23
C LYS A 282 -0.90 7.88 20.73
N PRO A 283 -0.72 9.08 21.30
CA PRO A 283 -1.00 9.31 22.71
C PRO A 283 -2.51 9.35 22.98
N PRO A 284 -2.95 9.13 24.23
CA PRO A 284 -4.28 9.56 24.63
C PRO A 284 -4.35 11.09 24.53
N ARG A 285 -5.39 11.62 23.88
CA ARG A 285 -5.67 13.06 23.87
C ARG A 285 -6.77 13.33 24.91
N PRO A 286 -6.53 14.18 25.92
CA PRO A 286 -7.61 14.62 26.80
C PRO A 286 -8.60 15.42 25.95
N PHE A 287 -9.89 15.11 26.10
CA PHE A 287 -10.97 15.93 25.55
C PHE A 287 -11.05 17.27 26.28
#